data_AF-W4LLK8-F1
#
_entry.id   AF-W4LLK8-F1
#
_cell.length_a   1.000
_cell.length_b   1.000
_cell.length_c   1.000
_cell.angle_alpha   90.00
_cell.angle_beta   90.00
_cell.angle_gamma   90.00
#
_symmetry.space_group_name_H-M   'P 1'
#
loop_
_entity.id
_entity.type
_entity.pdbx_description
1 polymer ?
#
loop_
_entity_poly.entity_id
_entity_poly.type
_entity_poly.pdbx_seq_one_letter_code
_entity_poly.pdbx_strand_id
1 'polypeptide(L)'
;MGAIGNQVLGVIFLAVAAAQVLIAFYAWGFPYDHEKHKSEAPKLIVWTHRLLGYIYIAIYIYLMSKMVPRMWTYQIELPARTVAHLMLGISIGGLLLVKLSIVRFFRYLEDKLVPFLGVLLFVCTLVLVGLALPFTFREAYLSQAALQGDMLNAERLERVREQLPKTGLEDKNALEELASASGILAGRQVLINKCTQCHDLRTALARPRTPESWRQTVSRMANRSTILNPISDTEQWQVTAYLIAISPTLQRTLRMKRDLDEKAAESQQAAMSVGKAMQEQGMAMTSNFDLDTARELFQTRCSQCHSPVLVEAKPPASGDDALQLVTRMVRNGLQATDMELATIVRYLSVTYAKENGGQGAEASPQNPDQVQGDSPASDQMAQNNMQTDSSASDQMAQTQAQPVDNESVDEVVLMQPFGSELRFADEQITLKAGTRVKFVFDNVSSQTHNFVILRDSKAVDDVVAEALSAGATGFVPNHPAILASVKATPAGSRGEVVIDVPPPGDYTYVCLMPAHGFTMRGTLRAVE
;
A
#
# COMPACT_ATOMS: atom_id res chain seq x y z
N MET A 1 -12.42 19.95 20.24
CA MET A 1 -12.05 18.58 20.65
C MET A 1 -11.29 17.94 19.50
N GLY A 2 -10.14 17.33 19.76
CA GLY A 2 -9.39 16.59 18.75
C GLY A 2 -10.14 15.36 18.24
N ALA A 3 -9.59 14.67 17.24
CA ALA A 3 -10.19 13.44 16.66
C ALA A 3 -10.55 12.38 17.71
N ILE A 4 -9.77 12.28 18.79
CA ILE A 4 -9.98 11.39 19.93
C ILE A 4 -11.28 11.73 20.68
N GLY A 5 -11.65 13.01 20.81
CA GLY A 5 -12.85 13.43 21.53
C GLY A 5 -14.14 12.96 20.86
N ASN A 6 -14.20 12.99 19.53
CA ASN A 6 -15.36 12.49 18.78
C ASN A 6 -15.47 10.96 18.84
N GLN A 7 -14.34 10.25 18.95
CA GLN A 7 -14.30 8.78 19.05
C GLN A 7 -14.80 8.31 20.41
N VAL A 8 -14.29 8.91 21.49
CA VAL A 8 -14.76 8.64 22.87
C VAL A 8 -16.25 8.93 22.96
N LEU A 9 -16.70 10.03 22.36
CA LEU A 9 -18.12 10.38 22.33
C LEU A 9 -18.97 9.36 21.54
N GLY A 10 -18.45 8.77 20.45
CA GLY A 10 -19.11 7.69 19.72
C GLY A 10 -19.24 6.39 20.53
N VAL A 11 -18.22 6.04 21.33
CA VAL A 11 -18.29 4.90 22.25
C VAL A 11 -19.31 5.14 23.36
N ILE A 12 -19.30 6.35 23.96
CA ILE A 12 -20.30 6.75 24.96
C ILE A 12 -21.71 6.71 24.34
N PHE A 13 -21.86 7.17 23.10
CA PHE A 13 -23.13 7.14 22.38
C PHE A 13 -23.68 5.71 22.26
N LEU A 14 -22.83 4.74 21.90
CA LEU A 14 -23.20 3.33 21.85
C LEU A 14 -23.53 2.76 23.23
N ALA A 15 -22.74 3.08 24.25
CA ALA A 15 -22.97 2.61 25.62
C ALA A 15 -24.32 3.11 26.18
N VAL A 16 -24.65 4.38 25.92
CA VAL A 16 -25.96 4.97 26.27
C VAL A 16 -27.09 4.26 25.51
N ALA A 17 -26.90 3.98 24.21
CA ALA A 17 -27.88 3.25 23.40
C ALA A 17 -28.15 1.83 23.93
N ALA A 18 -27.09 1.12 24.32
CA ALA A 18 -27.19 -0.22 24.90
C ALA A 18 -27.93 -0.19 26.25
N ALA A 19 -27.55 0.73 27.14
CA ALA A 19 -28.20 0.91 28.44
C ALA A 19 -29.68 1.28 28.29
N GLN A 20 -30.02 2.12 27.31
CA GLN A 20 -31.40 2.47 26.97
C GLN A 20 -32.26 1.25 26.64
N VAL A 21 -31.75 0.38 25.76
CA VAL A 21 -32.47 -0.82 25.30
C VAL A 21 -32.56 -1.87 26.40
N LEU A 22 -31.48 -2.10 27.16
CA LEU A 22 -31.49 -3.03 28.29
C LEU A 22 -32.51 -2.62 29.37
N ILE A 23 -32.56 -1.33 29.70
CA ILE A 23 -33.56 -0.81 30.64
C ILE A 23 -34.98 -0.94 30.08
N ALA A 24 -35.17 -0.72 28.78
CA ALA A 24 -36.47 -0.90 28.14
C ALA A 24 -36.95 -2.36 28.21
N PHE A 25 -36.07 -3.32 27.91
CA PHE A 25 -36.38 -4.75 28.06
C PHE A 25 -36.68 -5.13 29.50
N TYR A 26 -35.91 -4.61 30.45
CA TYR A 26 -36.19 -4.85 31.87
C TYR A 26 -37.54 -4.27 32.31
N ALA A 27 -37.86 -3.04 31.86
CA ALA A 27 -39.15 -2.40 32.15
C ALA A 27 -40.34 -3.13 31.51
N TRP A 28 -40.13 -3.85 30.40
CA TRP A 28 -41.17 -4.65 29.75
C TRP A 28 -41.57 -5.89 30.55
N GLY A 29 -40.74 -6.33 31.50
CA GLY A 29 -41.08 -7.43 32.41
C GLY A 29 -42.18 -7.09 33.43
N PHE A 30 -42.59 -5.81 33.53
CA PHE A 30 -43.61 -5.36 34.47
C PHE A 30 -45.00 -5.25 33.82
N PRO A 31 -46.10 -5.52 34.56
CA PRO A 31 -47.46 -5.38 34.04
C PRO A 31 -47.73 -3.98 33.49
N TYR A 32 -48.48 -3.90 32.39
CA TYR A 32 -48.85 -2.66 31.73
C TYR A 32 -50.38 -2.50 31.72
N ASP A 33 -50.87 -1.45 32.40
CA ASP A 33 -52.28 -1.08 32.38
C ASP A 33 -52.58 -0.35 31.06
N HIS A 34 -53.17 -1.07 30.10
CA HIS A 34 -53.50 -0.56 28.77
C HIS A 34 -54.61 0.50 28.77
N GLU A 35 -55.46 0.55 29.80
CA GLU A 35 -56.50 1.58 29.91
C GLU A 35 -55.93 2.91 30.40
N LYS A 36 -54.95 2.85 31.31
CA LYS A 36 -54.30 4.04 31.89
C LYS A 36 -53.00 4.43 31.19
N HIS A 37 -52.54 3.63 30.23
CA HIS A 37 -51.23 3.75 29.59
C HIS A 37 -50.11 3.91 30.62
N LYS A 38 -50.12 3.04 31.64
CA LYS A 38 -49.16 3.10 32.76
C LYS A 38 -48.57 1.72 33.03
N SER A 39 -47.24 1.66 33.02
CA SER A 39 -46.49 0.52 33.53
C SER A 39 -46.41 0.58 35.06
N GLU A 40 -46.48 -0.58 35.70
CA GLU A 40 -46.18 -0.75 37.14
C GLU A 40 -44.67 -0.75 37.44
N ALA A 41 -43.82 -0.54 36.43
CA ALA A 41 -42.38 -0.50 36.60
C ALA A 41 -41.93 0.55 37.65
N PRO A 42 -40.93 0.23 38.48
CA PRO A 42 -40.37 1.15 39.46
C PRO A 42 -40.03 2.52 38.85
N LYS A 43 -40.47 3.59 39.52
CA LYS A 43 -40.28 4.98 39.04
C LYS A 43 -38.82 5.27 38.69
N LEU A 44 -37.86 4.77 39.47
CA LEU A 44 -36.43 4.97 39.21
C LEU A 44 -36.03 4.47 37.82
N ILE A 45 -36.51 3.30 37.38
CA ILE A 45 -36.18 2.70 36.08
C ILE A 45 -36.73 3.57 34.95
N VAL A 46 -37.99 4.00 35.08
CA VAL A 46 -38.65 4.86 34.08
C VAL A 46 -37.95 6.22 33.98
N TRP A 47 -37.52 6.79 35.11
CA TRP A 47 -36.75 8.04 35.13
C TRP A 47 -35.36 7.88 34.52
N THR A 48 -34.63 6.81 34.86
CA THR A 48 -33.32 6.50 34.28
C THR A 48 -33.45 6.30 32.76
N HIS A 49 -34.49 5.61 32.30
CA HIS A 49 -34.76 5.46 30.87
C HIS A 49 -34.99 6.83 30.20
N ARG A 50 -35.76 7.74 30.80
CA ARG A 50 -35.96 9.08 30.22
C ARG A 50 -34.67 9.89 30.18
N LEU A 51 -33.91 9.89 31.28
CA LEU A 51 -32.64 10.63 31.38
C LEU A 51 -31.64 10.18 30.31
N LEU A 52 -31.41 8.87 30.21
CA LEU A 52 -30.50 8.31 29.21
C LEU A 52 -31.01 8.56 27.77
N GLY A 53 -32.33 8.60 27.56
CA GLY A 53 -32.92 9.00 26.28
C GLY A 53 -32.60 10.46 25.90
N TYR A 54 -32.68 11.38 26.86
CA TYR A 54 -32.27 12.78 26.63
C TYR A 54 -30.77 12.92 26.39
N ILE A 55 -29.94 12.17 27.13
CA ILE A 55 -28.49 12.12 26.91
C ILE A 55 -28.18 11.63 25.50
N TYR A 56 -28.84 10.56 25.04
CA TYR A 56 -28.69 10.04 23.68
C TYR A 56 -29.00 11.11 22.62
N ILE A 57 -30.12 11.82 22.76
CA ILE A 57 -30.52 12.90 21.83
C ILE A 57 -29.49 14.03 21.85
N ALA A 58 -29.02 14.45 23.04
CA ALA A 58 -28.03 15.52 23.16
C ALA A 58 -26.70 15.16 22.49
N ILE A 59 -26.22 13.92 22.69
CA ILE A 59 -25.00 13.42 22.02
C ILE A 59 -25.21 13.38 20.50
N TYR A 60 -26.35 12.86 20.03
CA TYR A 60 -26.66 12.81 18.61
C TYR A 60 -26.64 14.20 17.95
N ILE A 61 -27.33 15.18 18.55
CA ILE A 61 -27.38 16.57 18.05
C ILE A 61 -25.97 17.17 18.01
N TYR A 62 -25.17 16.95 19.07
CA TYR A 62 -23.80 17.41 19.10
C TYR A 62 -22.96 16.81 17.96
N LEU A 63 -23.01 15.48 17.79
CA LEU A 63 -22.29 14.78 16.72
C LEU A 63 -22.71 15.29 15.33
N MET A 64 -24.01 15.47 15.10
CA MET A 64 -24.53 16.01 13.83
C MET A 64 -24.05 17.45 13.58
N SER A 65 -24.01 18.30 14.61
CA SER A 65 -23.50 19.68 14.47
C SER A 65 -22.03 19.74 14.01
N LYS A 66 -21.24 18.69 14.28
CA LYS A 66 -19.84 18.61 13.88
C LYS A 66 -19.64 17.89 12.55
N MET A 67 -20.45 16.87 12.26
CA MET A 67 -20.28 16.04 11.07
C MET A 67 -21.01 16.59 9.84
N VAL A 68 -22.17 17.22 10.00
CA VAL A 68 -22.97 17.74 8.87
C VAL A 68 -22.22 18.81 8.07
N PRO A 69 -21.57 19.82 8.68
CA PRO A 69 -20.83 20.84 7.92
C PRO A 69 -19.68 20.26 7.09
N ARG A 70 -19.08 19.16 7.55
CA ARG A 70 -17.98 18.49 6.85
C ARG A 70 -18.41 17.93 5.49
N MET A 71 -19.68 17.55 5.32
CA MET A 71 -20.16 17.03 4.04
C MET A 71 -20.07 18.04 2.90
N TRP A 72 -20.21 19.33 3.20
CA TRP A 72 -20.11 20.40 2.21
C TRP A 72 -18.69 20.67 1.71
N THR A 73 -17.68 20.11 2.41
CA THR A 73 -16.27 20.21 2.03
C THR A 73 -15.79 19.07 1.13
N TYR A 74 -16.59 18.01 0.96
CA TYR A 74 -16.27 16.91 0.06
C TYR A 74 -16.69 17.23 -1.37
N GLN A 75 -15.72 17.39 -2.27
CA GLN A 75 -15.94 17.66 -3.71
C GLN A 75 -15.65 16.43 -4.59
N ILE A 76 -15.65 15.21 -4.03
CA ILE A 76 -15.25 13.97 -4.70
C ILE A 76 -16.27 12.86 -4.37
N GLU A 77 -16.40 11.88 -5.26
CA GLU A 77 -17.21 10.68 -5.09
C GLU A 77 -16.91 9.96 -3.76
N LEU A 78 -17.95 9.78 -2.95
CA LEU A 78 -17.83 9.25 -1.59
C LEU A 78 -17.61 7.72 -1.64
N PRO A 79 -16.63 7.18 -0.89
CA PRO A 79 -16.49 5.73 -0.74
C PRO A 79 -17.78 5.10 -0.23
N ALA A 80 -18.11 3.88 -0.68
CA ALA A 80 -19.34 3.17 -0.30
C ALA A 80 -19.55 3.08 1.23
N ARG A 81 -18.45 2.97 1.99
CA ARG A 81 -18.48 2.99 3.46
C ARG A 81 -18.95 4.33 4.03
N THR A 82 -18.44 5.44 3.49
CA THR A 82 -18.82 6.78 3.93
C THR A 82 -20.29 7.05 3.61
N VAL A 83 -20.75 6.57 2.46
CA VAL A 83 -22.18 6.60 2.10
C VAL A 83 -23.00 5.79 3.10
N ALA A 84 -22.60 4.56 3.43
CA ALA A 84 -23.30 3.74 4.42
C ALA A 84 -23.35 4.40 5.81
N HIS A 85 -22.22 4.98 6.27
CA HIS A 85 -22.17 5.71 7.54
C HIS A 85 -23.09 6.93 7.53
N LEU A 86 -23.12 7.69 6.44
CA LEU A 86 -24.02 8.84 6.28
C LEU A 86 -25.48 8.41 6.31
N MET A 87 -25.84 7.37 5.54
CA MET A 87 -27.20 6.83 5.49
C MET A 87 -27.68 6.38 6.86
N LEU A 88 -26.84 5.67 7.62
CA LEU A 88 -27.15 5.27 8.98
C LEU A 88 -27.32 6.47 9.93
N GLY A 89 -26.43 7.46 9.84
CA GLY A 89 -26.51 8.69 10.64
C GLY A 89 -27.83 9.43 10.41
N ILE A 90 -28.21 9.66 9.15
CA ILE A 90 -29.48 10.29 8.77
C ILE A 90 -30.68 9.45 9.23
N SER A 91 -30.59 8.12 9.06
CA SER A 91 -31.65 7.19 9.47
C SER A 91 -31.92 7.26 10.97
N ILE A 92 -30.87 7.33 11.80
CA ILE A 92 -31.01 7.51 13.26
C ILE A 92 -31.78 8.80 13.59
N GLY A 93 -31.47 9.91 12.90
CA GLY A 93 -32.21 11.16 13.05
C GLY A 93 -33.69 11.03 12.69
N GLY A 94 -33.99 10.41 11.55
CA GLY A 94 -35.37 10.14 11.12
C GLY A 94 -36.14 9.27 12.13
N LEU A 95 -35.53 8.17 12.59
CA LEU A 95 -36.11 7.28 13.59
C LEU A 95 -36.36 7.98 14.93
N LEU A 96 -35.45 8.86 15.37
CA LEU A 96 -35.62 9.67 16.57
C LEU A 96 -36.82 10.62 16.45
N LEU A 97 -36.95 11.32 15.31
CA LEU A 97 -38.07 12.21 15.06
C LEU A 97 -39.41 11.46 15.05
N VAL A 98 -39.47 10.31 14.38
CA VAL A 98 -40.67 9.45 14.36
C VAL A 98 -41.03 8.98 15.78
N LYS A 99 -40.04 8.49 16.55
CA LYS A 99 -40.26 8.05 17.94
C LYS A 99 -40.79 9.18 18.82
N LEU A 100 -40.21 10.39 18.72
CA LEU A 100 -40.66 11.56 19.47
C LEU A 100 -42.07 12.00 19.07
N SER A 101 -42.38 11.98 17.76
CA SER A 101 -43.72 12.29 17.25
C SER A 101 -44.79 11.32 17.77
N ILE A 102 -44.48 10.01 17.83
CA ILE A 102 -45.40 9.00 18.36
C ILE A 102 -45.71 9.27 19.83
N VAL A 103 -44.67 9.45 20.66
CA VAL A 103 -44.84 9.69 22.10
C VAL A 103 -45.56 11.02 22.38
N ARG A 104 -45.40 12.03 21.52
CA ARG A 104 -45.97 13.37 21.74
C ARG A 104 -47.38 13.57 21.18
N PHE A 105 -47.68 12.97 20.02
CA PHE A 105 -48.90 13.23 19.26
C PHE A 105 -49.74 11.97 19.00
N PHE A 106 -49.13 10.78 18.92
CA PHE A 106 -49.81 9.53 18.53
C PHE A 106 -49.69 8.44 19.61
N ARG A 107 -50.12 8.75 20.84
CA ARG A 107 -49.95 7.89 22.02
C ARG A 107 -50.61 6.51 21.89
N TYR A 108 -51.62 6.35 21.03
CA TYR A 108 -52.25 5.05 20.78
C TYR A 108 -51.33 4.04 20.06
N LEU A 109 -50.26 4.51 19.40
CA LEU A 109 -49.26 3.68 18.73
C LEU A 109 -48.08 3.31 19.64
N GLU A 110 -48.03 3.87 20.86
CA GLU A 110 -46.89 3.79 21.77
C GLU A 110 -46.53 2.34 22.13
N ASP A 111 -47.52 1.55 22.56
CA ASP A 111 -47.33 0.19 23.08
C ASP A 111 -46.64 -0.76 22.09
N LYS A 112 -46.90 -0.61 20.78
CA LYS A 112 -46.38 -1.52 19.74
C LYS A 112 -45.14 -0.99 19.02
N LEU A 113 -45.11 0.30 18.68
CA LEU A 113 -44.09 0.87 17.79
C LEU A 113 -42.88 1.42 18.54
N VAL A 114 -43.06 1.96 19.74
CA VAL A 114 -41.95 2.62 20.47
C VAL A 114 -40.86 1.62 20.91
N PRO A 115 -41.16 0.39 21.36
CA PRO A 115 -40.13 -0.61 21.65
C PRO A 115 -39.34 -1.01 20.40
N PHE A 116 -40.03 -1.25 19.27
CA PHE A 116 -39.41 -1.61 18.01
C PHE A 116 -38.46 -0.51 17.50
N LEU A 117 -38.91 0.75 17.52
CA LEU A 117 -38.09 1.90 17.16
C LEU A 117 -36.87 2.05 18.09
N GLY A 118 -37.01 1.72 19.38
CA GLY A 118 -35.90 1.72 20.33
C GLY A 118 -34.81 0.70 19.98
N VAL A 119 -35.19 -0.53 19.64
CA VAL A 119 -34.25 -1.58 19.21
C VAL A 119 -33.60 -1.20 17.88
N LEU A 120 -34.37 -0.70 16.92
CA LEU A 120 -33.86 -0.29 15.61
C LEU A 120 -32.84 0.85 15.73
N LEU A 121 -33.09 1.85 16.59
CA LEU A 121 -32.13 2.91 16.91
C LEU A 121 -30.82 2.35 17.47
N PHE A 122 -30.88 1.35 18.36
CA PHE A 122 -29.69 0.71 18.89
C PHE A 122 -28.91 -0.05 17.81
N VAL A 123 -29.58 -0.83 16.97
CA VAL A 123 -28.94 -1.57 15.86
C VAL A 123 -28.27 -0.60 14.89
N CYS A 124 -28.96 0.46 14.47
CA CYS A 124 -28.37 1.47 13.60
C CYS A 124 -27.13 2.13 14.24
N THR A 125 -27.18 2.44 15.54
CA THR A 125 -26.04 3.01 16.26
C THR A 125 -24.89 2.04 16.43
N LEU A 126 -25.17 0.76 16.71
CA LEU A 126 -24.16 -0.30 16.77
C LEU A 126 -23.43 -0.44 15.43
N VAL A 127 -24.17 -0.51 14.32
CA VAL A 127 -23.60 -0.61 12.98
C VAL A 127 -22.84 0.67 12.62
N LEU A 128 -23.40 1.84 12.88
CA LEU A 128 -22.77 3.14 12.60
C LEU A 128 -21.41 3.26 13.29
N VAL A 129 -21.37 2.93 14.59
CA VAL A 129 -20.15 2.98 15.41
C VAL A 129 -19.19 1.86 15.00
N GLY A 130 -19.69 0.66 14.71
CA GLY A 130 -18.90 -0.47 14.20
C GLY A 130 -18.24 -0.21 12.86
N LEU A 131 -18.83 0.61 11.98
CA LEU A 131 -18.20 1.03 10.73
C LEU A 131 -17.10 2.08 10.93
N ALA A 132 -17.09 2.79 12.06
CA ALA A 132 -16.18 3.90 12.33
C ALA A 132 -14.96 3.52 13.21
N LEU A 133 -15.16 2.73 14.27
CA LEU A 133 -14.11 2.46 15.27
C LEU A 133 -12.94 1.57 14.77
N PRO A 134 -13.16 0.46 14.03
CA PRO A 134 -12.07 -0.46 13.68
C PRO A 134 -10.99 0.18 12.81
N PHE A 135 -11.33 1.21 12.05
CA PHE A 135 -10.38 1.87 11.16
C PHE A 135 -9.54 2.91 11.89
N THR A 136 -10.13 3.72 12.77
CA THR A 136 -9.37 4.78 13.45
C THR A 136 -8.41 4.25 14.50
N PHE A 137 -8.79 3.19 15.23
CA PHE A 137 -7.88 2.54 16.17
C PHE A 137 -6.77 1.79 15.46
N ARG A 138 -7.09 1.14 14.34
CA ARG A 138 -6.09 0.48 13.50
C ARG A 138 -5.16 1.47 12.84
N GLU A 139 -5.64 2.59 12.29
CA GLU A 139 -4.79 3.63 11.71
C GLU A 139 -3.92 4.33 12.77
N ALA A 140 -4.45 4.58 13.97
CA ALA A 140 -3.66 5.07 15.10
C ALA A 140 -2.56 4.08 15.48
N TYR A 141 -2.91 2.79 15.64
CA TYR A 141 -1.98 1.71 15.96
C TYR A 141 -0.93 1.48 14.87
N LEU A 142 -1.33 1.42 13.61
CA LEU A 142 -0.46 1.19 12.45
C LEU A 142 0.43 2.38 12.16
N SER A 143 -0.07 3.60 12.29
CA SER A 143 0.78 4.78 12.14
C SER A 143 1.79 4.87 13.29
N GLN A 144 1.40 4.51 14.51
CA GLN A 144 2.33 4.47 15.64
C GLN A 144 3.38 3.35 15.50
N ALA A 145 3.00 2.17 15.02
CA ALA A 145 3.90 1.03 14.81
C ALA A 145 4.83 1.18 13.59
N ALA A 146 4.33 1.66 12.44
CA ALA A 146 5.14 1.84 11.24
C ALA A 146 6.15 3.00 11.36
N LEU A 147 5.92 3.94 12.28
CA LEU A 147 6.81 5.09 12.51
C LEU A 147 7.84 4.87 13.61
N GLN A 148 7.64 3.89 14.48
CA GLN A 148 8.61 3.57 15.54
C GLN A 148 9.92 2.98 14.99
N GLY A 149 9.90 2.32 13.82
CA GLY A 149 11.09 1.67 13.25
C GLY A 149 12.04 2.61 12.48
N ASP A 150 11.52 3.48 11.60
CA ASP A 150 12.35 4.30 10.69
C ASP A 150 12.41 5.79 11.06
N MET A 151 11.41 6.35 11.75
CA MET A 151 11.44 7.78 12.16
C MET A 151 12.12 8.04 13.51
N LEU A 152 12.25 7.02 14.37
CA LEU A 152 12.99 7.11 15.64
C LEU A 152 14.47 6.71 15.50
N ASN A 153 14.95 6.57 14.25
CA ASN A 153 16.35 6.30 13.98
C ASN A 153 17.24 7.40 14.62
N ALA A 154 18.26 6.98 15.36
CA ALA A 154 19.18 7.86 16.07
C ALA A 154 19.77 8.97 15.17
N GLU A 155 20.02 8.65 13.90
CA GLU A 155 20.52 9.62 12.91
C GLU A 155 19.56 10.80 12.69
N ARG A 156 18.24 10.56 12.68
CA ARG A 156 17.24 11.61 12.47
C ARG A 156 17.09 12.50 13.71
N LEU A 157 17.15 11.92 14.90
CA LEU A 157 17.13 12.67 16.15
C LEU A 157 18.36 13.55 16.27
N GLU A 158 19.54 13.01 15.93
CA GLU A 158 20.79 13.76 15.95
C GLU A 158 20.79 14.91 14.95
N ARG A 159 20.25 14.69 13.76
CA ARG A 159 20.03 15.76 12.78
C ARG A 159 19.17 16.89 13.36
N VAL A 160 18.11 16.57 14.10
CA VAL A 160 17.28 17.61 14.73
C VAL A 160 18.08 18.35 15.79
N ARG A 161 18.86 17.65 16.63
CA ARG A 161 19.75 18.30 17.62
C ARG A 161 20.72 19.27 16.98
N GLU A 162 21.29 18.90 15.84
CA GLU A 162 22.29 19.70 15.16
C GLU A 162 21.69 20.89 14.38
N GLN A 163 20.53 20.69 13.74
CA GLN A 163 19.99 21.64 12.76
C GLN A 163 18.94 22.58 13.38
N LEU A 164 18.19 22.14 14.38
CA LEU A 164 17.13 22.96 14.98
C LEU A 164 17.65 24.23 15.68
N PRO A 165 18.81 24.24 16.38
CA PRO A 165 19.37 25.47 16.95
C PRO A 165 19.70 26.53 15.90
N LYS A 166 20.13 26.10 14.71
CA LYS A 166 20.44 27.00 13.56
C LYS A 166 19.22 27.78 13.08
N THR A 167 18.01 27.33 13.44
CA THR A 167 16.75 27.99 13.12
C THR A 167 16.31 29.04 14.15
N GLY A 168 17.12 29.29 15.19
CA GLY A 168 16.86 30.29 16.24
C GLY A 168 16.25 29.71 17.53
N LEU A 169 16.41 28.41 17.77
CA LEU A 169 16.03 27.79 19.06
C LEU A 169 17.20 27.91 20.05
N GLU A 170 17.00 28.71 21.10
CA GLU A 170 18.03 28.97 22.13
C GLU A 170 17.90 28.05 23.37
N ASP A 171 16.69 27.54 23.64
CA ASP A 171 16.41 26.70 24.81
C ASP A 171 16.87 25.26 24.60
N LYS A 172 17.89 24.86 25.37
CA LYS A 172 18.47 23.50 25.36
C LYS A 172 17.52 22.43 25.89
N ASN A 173 16.66 22.75 26.85
CA ASN A 173 15.71 21.78 27.39
C ASN A 173 14.60 21.51 26.36
N ALA A 174 14.10 22.56 25.72
CA ALA A 174 13.16 22.43 24.60
C ALA A 174 13.78 21.67 23.42
N LEU A 175 15.08 21.86 23.15
CA LEU A 175 15.78 21.13 22.10
C LEU A 175 15.76 19.62 22.35
N GLU A 176 16.09 19.16 23.56
CA GLU A 176 16.08 17.72 23.87
C GLU A 176 14.66 17.14 23.83
N GLU A 177 13.66 17.89 24.27
CA GLU A 177 12.26 17.46 24.14
C GLU A 177 11.84 17.33 22.67
N LEU A 178 12.20 18.30 21.82
CA LEU A 178 11.86 18.31 20.39
C LEU A 178 12.64 17.25 19.59
N ALA A 179 13.89 16.96 20.01
CA ALA A 179 14.74 15.91 19.46
C ALA A 179 14.54 14.55 20.15
N SER A 180 13.37 14.33 20.76
CA SER A 180 12.96 13.06 21.34
C SER A 180 11.90 12.35 20.49
N ALA A 181 11.69 11.05 20.75
CA ALA A 181 10.62 10.29 20.12
C ALA A 181 9.24 10.96 20.29
N SER A 182 8.95 11.42 21.50
CA SER A 182 7.71 12.16 21.81
C SER A 182 7.62 13.49 21.06
N GLY A 183 8.73 14.23 20.93
CA GLY A 183 8.77 15.51 20.22
C GLY A 183 8.49 15.36 18.72
N ILE A 184 9.11 14.37 18.08
CA ILE A 184 8.89 14.04 16.67
C ILE A 184 7.44 13.61 16.42
N LEU A 185 6.87 12.77 17.30
CA LEU A 185 5.47 12.36 17.21
C LEU A 185 4.50 13.53 17.41
N ALA A 186 4.78 14.43 18.36
CA ALA A 186 4.01 15.64 18.57
C ALA A 186 4.03 16.54 17.32
N GLY A 187 5.20 16.74 16.71
CA GLY A 187 5.36 17.52 15.49
C GLY A 187 4.60 16.94 14.29
N ARG A 188 4.61 15.62 14.14
CA ARG A 188 3.78 14.94 13.15
C ARG A 188 2.30 15.20 13.37
N GLN A 189 1.86 15.13 14.62
CA GLN A 189 0.45 15.30 14.97
C GLN A 189 -0.02 16.73 14.67
N VAL A 190 0.83 17.73 14.89
CA VAL A 190 0.58 19.12 14.45
C VAL A 190 0.47 19.18 12.93
N LEU A 191 1.40 18.57 12.19
CA LEU A 191 1.37 18.55 10.73
C LEU A 191 0.06 17.97 10.19
N ILE A 192 -0.33 16.78 10.68
CA ILE A 192 -1.53 16.07 10.22
C ILE A 192 -2.79 16.83 10.62
N ASN A 193 -2.88 17.32 11.85
CA ASN A 193 -4.13 17.88 12.34
C ASN A 193 -4.34 19.32 11.91
N LYS A 194 -3.28 20.10 11.69
CA LYS A 194 -3.38 21.55 11.43
C LYS A 194 -2.95 21.94 10.03
N CYS A 195 -1.89 21.34 9.48
CA CYS A 195 -1.34 21.78 8.19
C CYS A 195 -2.07 21.20 6.97
N THR A 196 -2.80 20.09 7.13
CA THR A 196 -3.59 19.46 6.05
C THR A 196 -5.00 20.04 5.90
N GLN A 197 -5.42 20.96 6.79
CA GLN A 197 -6.79 21.47 6.80
C GLN A 197 -7.13 22.35 5.58
N CYS A 198 -6.12 22.96 4.95
CA CYS A 198 -6.33 23.98 3.91
C CYS A 198 -5.82 23.57 2.53
N HIS A 199 -4.74 22.79 2.43
CA HIS A 199 -4.18 22.34 1.15
C HIS A 199 -3.43 21.02 1.32
N ASP A 200 -3.28 20.28 0.21
CA ASP A 200 -2.44 19.08 0.18
C ASP A 200 -0.97 19.47 0.47
N LEU A 201 -0.33 18.73 1.37
CA LEU A 201 1.05 18.94 1.77
C LEU A 201 2.05 18.37 0.76
N ARG A 202 1.62 17.50 -0.17
CA ARG A 202 2.49 16.90 -1.19
C ARG A 202 3.33 17.93 -1.91
N THR A 203 2.72 19.03 -2.36
CA THR A 203 3.43 20.11 -3.08
C THR A 203 4.39 20.89 -2.17
N ALA A 204 4.02 21.11 -0.91
CA ALA A 204 4.86 21.83 0.05
C ALA A 204 6.09 21.01 0.47
N LEU A 205 5.90 19.70 0.65
CA LEU A 205 6.91 18.72 1.00
C LEU A 205 7.81 18.38 -0.20
N ALA A 206 7.27 18.40 -1.43
CA ALA A 206 8.03 18.10 -2.64
C ALA A 206 9.17 19.10 -2.96
N ARG A 207 9.13 20.31 -2.39
CA ARG A 207 10.16 21.32 -2.62
C ARG A 207 11.28 21.17 -1.57
N PRO A 208 12.55 20.98 -1.98
CA PRO A 208 13.66 20.93 -1.04
C PRO A 208 13.78 22.27 -0.30
N ARG A 209 13.95 22.20 1.02
CA ARG A 209 14.04 23.35 1.91
C ARG A 209 15.13 23.13 2.94
N THR A 210 15.78 24.23 3.34
CA THR A 210 16.67 24.23 4.50
C THR A 210 15.85 24.25 5.79
N PRO A 211 16.44 23.86 6.94
CA PRO A 211 15.79 23.97 8.26
C PRO A 211 15.21 25.36 8.54
N GLU A 212 15.93 26.43 8.20
CA GLU A 212 15.51 27.82 8.41
C GLU A 212 14.32 28.17 7.51
N SER A 213 14.34 27.70 6.26
CA SER A 213 13.23 27.86 5.32
C SER A 213 11.96 27.15 5.82
N TRP A 214 12.11 25.99 6.49
CA TRP A 214 11.00 25.32 7.15
C TRP A 214 10.43 26.17 8.28
N ARG A 215 11.29 26.68 9.18
CA ARG A 215 10.85 27.52 10.30
C ARG A 215 10.09 28.76 9.84
N GLN A 216 10.58 29.44 8.81
CA GLN A 216 9.92 30.60 8.21
C GLN A 216 8.58 30.22 7.56
N THR A 217 8.53 29.07 6.89
CA THR A 217 7.29 28.59 6.25
C THR A 217 6.22 28.30 7.30
N VAL A 218 6.59 27.58 8.36
CA VAL A 218 5.71 27.28 9.49
C VAL A 218 5.23 28.57 10.16
N SER A 219 6.12 29.54 10.40
CA SER A 219 5.74 30.86 10.97
C SER A 219 4.74 31.61 10.08
N ARG A 220 4.98 31.66 8.76
CA ARG A 220 4.02 32.27 7.82
C ARG A 220 2.67 31.56 7.82
N MET A 221 2.65 30.25 7.98
CA MET A 221 1.40 29.48 8.04
C MET A 221 0.68 29.69 9.38
N ALA A 222 1.41 29.80 10.49
CA ALA A 222 0.84 30.16 11.78
C ALA A 222 0.16 31.54 11.72
N ASN A 223 0.82 32.54 11.13
CA ASN A 223 0.29 33.89 10.96
C ASN A 223 -0.91 33.99 10.00
N ARG A 224 -1.10 32.98 9.14
CA ARG A 224 -2.23 32.89 8.21
C ARG A 224 -3.29 31.87 8.67
N SER A 225 -3.06 31.19 9.78
CA SER A 225 -3.98 30.18 10.30
C SER A 225 -5.28 30.85 10.75
N THR A 226 -6.41 30.18 10.52
CA THR A 226 -7.73 30.69 10.89
C THR A 226 -7.86 30.82 12.41
N ILE A 227 -8.58 31.86 12.86
CA ILE A 227 -8.86 32.16 14.28
C ILE A 227 -9.39 30.93 15.05
N LEU A 228 -10.08 30.02 14.37
CA LEU A 228 -10.70 28.83 14.97
C LEU A 228 -9.71 27.72 15.34
N ASN A 229 -8.49 27.71 14.81
CA ASN A 229 -7.48 26.68 15.11
C ASN A 229 -6.05 27.23 14.92
N PRO A 230 -5.60 28.15 15.80
CA PRO A 230 -4.29 28.75 15.69
C PRO A 230 -3.17 27.73 15.93
N ILE A 231 -2.01 27.94 15.31
CA ILE A 231 -0.79 27.15 15.56
C ILE A 231 0.03 27.89 16.61
N SER A 232 0.15 27.33 17.82
CA SER A 232 0.91 27.95 18.92
C SER A 232 2.41 27.94 18.65
N ASP A 233 3.18 28.75 19.38
CA ASP A 233 4.64 28.78 19.22
C ASP A 233 5.30 27.43 19.50
N THR A 234 4.83 26.72 20.54
CA THR A 234 5.29 25.35 20.83
C THR A 234 5.01 24.40 19.67
N GLU A 235 3.80 24.47 19.10
CA GLU A 235 3.41 23.62 17.96
C GLU A 235 4.21 23.95 16.70
N GLN A 236 4.55 25.23 16.49
CA GLN A 236 5.43 25.65 15.40
C GLN A 236 6.80 25.00 15.52
N TRP A 237 7.37 24.93 16.72
CA TRP A 237 8.67 24.26 16.96
C TRP A 237 8.58 22.75 16.78
N GLN A 238 7.53 22.12 17.30
CA GLN A 238 7.27 20.69 17.13
C GLN A 238 7.19 20.31 15.64
N VAL A 239 6.37 21.01 14.86
CA VAL A 239 6.23 20.70 13.44
C VAL A 239 7.51 21.01 12.64
N THR A 240 8.26 22.04 13.04
CA THR A 240 9.56 22.37 12.41
C THR A 240 10.58 21.26 12.64
N ALA A 241 10.69 20.76 13.88
CA ALA A 241 11.57 19.64 14.23
C ALA A 241 11.21 18.38 13.41
N TYR A 242 9.92 18.07 13.30
CA TYR A 242 9.43 16.96 12.48
C TYR A 242 9.82 17.11 11.00
N LEU A 243 9.61 18.28 10.40
CA LEU A 243 9.93 18.54 9.00
C LEU A 243 11.44 18.41 8.72
N ILE A 244 12.29 18.87 9.65
CA ILE A 244 13.75 18.70 9.57
C ILE A 244 14.13 17.21 9.59
N ALA A 245 13.51 16.42 10.48
CA ALA A 245 13.76 15.00 10.62
C ALA A 245 13.43 14.18 9.35
N ILE A 246 12.34 14.53 8.65
CA ILE A 246 11.86 13.74 7.49
C ILE A 246 12.39 14.22 6.13
N SER A 247 12.97 15.43 6.08
CA SER A 247 13.40 16.06 4.82
C SER A 247 14.39 15.20 3.98
N PRO A 248 15.40 14.53 4.55
CA PRO A 248 16.37 13.75 3.76
C PRO A 248 15.73 12.55 3.06
N THR A 249 14.91 11.80 3.78
CA THR A 249 14.18 10.64 3.24
C THR A 249 13.29 11.07 2.10
N LEU A 250 12.55 12.17 2.29
CA LEU A 250 11.67 12.73 1.28
C LEU A 250 12.44 13.17 0.02
N GLN A 251 13.59 13.82 0.18
CA GLN A 251 14.43 14.23 -0.96
C GLN A 251 14.98 13.03 -1.72
N ARG A 252 15.38 11.96 -1.02
CA ARG A 252 15.86 10.72 -1.64
C ARG A 252 14.76 10.07 -2.48
N THR A 253 13.56 9.94 -1.92
CA THR A 253 12.37 9.41 -2.62
C THR A 253 12.02 10.23 -3.86
N LEU A 254 12.07 11.57 -3.76
CA LEU A 254 11.77 12.45 -4.88
C LEU A 254 12.83 12.42 -5.99
N ARG A 255 14.12 12.27 -5.65
CA ARG A 255 15.20 12.09 -6.63
C ARG A 255 15.02 10.77 -7.38
N MET A 256 14.85 9.67 -6.66
CA MET A 256 14.58 8.36 -7.25
C MET A 256 13.38 8.40 -8.19
N LYS A 257 12.29 9.07 -7.80
CA LYS A 257 11.13 9.23 -8.67
C LYS A 257 11.47 9.98 -9.97
N ARG A 258 12.21 11.08 -9.90
CA ARG A 258 12.62 11.83 -11.11
C ARG A 258 13.47 10.97 -12.03
N ASP A 259 14.44 10.25 -11.48
CA ASP A 259 15.32 9.38 -12.25
C ASP A 259 14.52 8.27 -12.95
N LEU A 260 13.45 7.77 -12.31
CA LEU A 260 12.54 6.79 -12.91
C LEU A 260 11.64 7.40 -13.98
N ASP A 261 11.08 8.59 -13.73
CA ASP A 261 10.24 9.32 -14.69
C ASP A 261 11.06 9.69 -15.95
N GLU A 262 12.33 10.06 -15.78
CA GLU A 262 13.28 10.35 -16.86
C GLU A 262 13.59 9.09 -17.69
N LYS A 263 13.93 7.97 -17.03
CA LYS A 263 14.12 6.67 -17.70
C LYS A 263 12.85 6.19 -18.42
N ALA A 264 11.68 6.41 -17.83
CA ALA A 264 10.41 6.07 -18.46
C ALA A 264 10.16 6.91 -19.71
N ALA A 265 10.44 8.21 -19.65
CA ALA A 265 10.34 9.12 -20.81
C ALA A 265 11.32 8.74 -21.93
N GLU A 266 12.57 8.42 -21.59
CA GLU A 266 13.58 7.92 -22.53
C GLU A 266 13.11 6.61 -23.21
N SER A 267 12.65 5.65 -22.41
CA SER A 267 12.14 4.36 -22.91
C SER A 267 10.92 4.54 -23.82
N GLN A 268 10.06 5.52 -23.52
CA GLN A 268 8.89 5.84 -24.32
C GLN A 268 9.26 6.54 -25.62
N GLN A 269 10.23 7.44 -25.60
CA GLN A 269 10.76 8.10 -26.80
C GLN A 269 11.45 7.11 -27.73
N ALA A 270 12.27 6.20 -27.19
CA ALA A 270 12.89 5.13 -27.94
C ALA A 270 11.84 4.16 -28.54
N ALA A 271 10.78 3.86 -27.80
CA ALA A 271 9.66 3.06 -28.30
C ALA A 271 8.90 3.74 -29.45
N MET A 272 8.75 5.07 -29.42
CA MET A 272 8.14 5.86 -30.49
C MET A 272 9.02 5.91 -31.75
N SER A 273 10.35 5.88 -31.60
CA SER A 273 11.27 5.89 -32.74
C SER A 273 11.18 4.61 -33.58
N VAL A 274 10.86 3.45 -32.98
CA VAL A 274 10.59 2.19 -33.70
C VAL A 274 9.43 2.35 -34.70
N GLY A 275 8.32 2.95 -34.27
CA GLY A 275 7.16 3.18 -35.12
C GLY A 275 7.44 4.17 -36.25
N LYS A 276 8.20 5.22 -35.96
CA LYS A 276 8.65 6.21 -36.95
C LYS A 276 9.60 5.57 -37.99
N ALA A 277 10.57 4.77 -37.55
CA ALA A 277 11.52 4.08 -38.41
C ALA A 277 10.82 3.14 -39.40
N MET A 278 9.79 2.41 -38.92
CA MET A 278 8.95 1.56 -39.78
C MET A 278 8.16 2.38 -40.81
N GLN A 279 7.64 3.55 -40.44
CA GLN A 279 6.88 4.41 -41.34
C GLN A 279 7.76 5.06 -42.42
N GLU A 280 8.97 5.50 -42.06
CA GLU A 280 9.93 6.10 -43.00
C GLU A 280 10.55 5.06 -43.95
N GLN A 281 10.76 3.82 -43.48
CA GLN A 281 11.35 2.75 -44.30
C GLN A 281 10.33 1.91 -45.08
N GLY A 282 9.07 1.88 -44.65
CA GLY A 282 7.98 1.19 -45.34
C GLY A 282 7.70 1.69 -46.76
N MET A 283 8.29 2.81 -47.17
CA MET A 283 8.14 3.41 -48.49
C MET A 283 9.40 3.29 -49.39
N ALA A 284 10.54 2.85 -48.85
CA ALA A 284 11.84 2.98 -49.51
C ALA A 284 12.52 1.65 -49.95
N MET A 285 12.14 0.48 -49.44
CA MET A 285 12.80 -0.78 -49.82
C MET A 285 11.83 -1.87 -50.27
N THR A 286 11.50 -1.83 -51.56
CA THR A 286 11.12 -3.01 -52.36
C THR A 286 12.33 -3.66 -53.05
N SER A 287 13.55 -3.14 -52.85
CA SER A 287 14.78 -3.75 -53.37
C SER A 287 15.83 -3.89 -52.27
N ASN A 288 16.32 -5.12 -52.07
CA ASN A 288 17.47 -5.49 -51.23
C ASN A 288 17.27 -5.66 -49.70
N PHE A 289 16.19 -6.32 -49.26
CA PHE A 289 16.17 -6.92 -47.91
C PHE A 289 17.00 -8.21 -47.92
N ASP A 290 18.22 -8.15 -47.36
CA ASP A 290 19.05 -9.35 -47.17
C ASP A 290 18.66 -10.06 -45.86
N LEU A 291 18.14 -11.28 -46.02
CA LEU A 291 17.64 -12.08 -44.92
C LEU A 291 18.77 -12.54 -43.98
N ASP A 292 19.97 -12.77 -44.50
CA ASP A 292 21.09 -13.28 -43.72
C ASP A 292 21.70 -12.19 -42.83
N THR A 293 21.92 -10.99 -43.39
CA THR A 293 22.33 -9.81 -42.59
C THR A 293 21.27 -9.45 -41.53
N ALA A 294 19.98 -9.55 -41.86
CA ALA A 294 18.90 -9.28 -40.90
C ALA A 294 18.83 -10.33 -39.78
N ARG A 295 19.12 -11.60 -40.08
CA ARG A 295 19.23 -12.68 -39.08
C ARG A 295 20.41 -12.43 -38.14
N GLU A 296 21.58 -12.07 -38.66
CA GLU A 296 22.76 -11.78 -37.85
C GLU A 296 22.51 -10.60 -36.91
N LEU A 297 21.89 -9.53 -37.42
CA LEU A 297 21.50 -8.38 -36.61
C LEU A 297 20.48 -8.76 -35.54
N PHE A 298 19.47 -9.57 -35.88
CA PHE A 298 18.50 -10.09 -34.91
C PHE A 298 19.18 -10.90 -33.81
N GLN A 299 20.06 -11.84 -34.16
CA GLN A 299 20.80 -12.62 -33.17
C GLN A 299 21.65 -11.69 -32.29
N THR A 300 22.42 -10.81 -32.89
CA THR A 300 23.34 -9.90 -32.18
C THR A 300 22.63 -8.95 -31.22
N ARG A 301 21.43 -8.46 -31.58
CA ARG A 301 20.68 -7.50 -30.75
C ARG A 301 19.73 -8.19 -29.77
N CYS A 302 19.01 -9.22 -30.20
CA CYS A 302 18.02 -9.89 -29.38
C CYS A 302 18.61 -10.92 -28.42
N SER A 303 19.87 -11.36 -28.60
CA SER A 303 20.56 -12.23 -27.64
C SER A 303 21.31 -11.50 -26.53
N GLN A 304 21.29 -10.17 -26.48
CA GLN A 304 22.09 -9.38 -25.53
C GLN A 304 21.62 -9.51 -24.08
N CYS A 305 20.33 -9.83 -23.88
CA CYS A 305 19.73 -9.93 -22.56
C CYS A 305 19.23 -11.34 -22.25
N HIS A 306 18.66 -12.03 -23.23
CA HIS A 306 18.14 -13.38 -23.08
C HIS A 306 18.24 -14.15 -24.40
N SER A 307 18.10 -15.47 -24.36
CA SER A 307 18.08 -16.29 -25.57
C SER A 307 16.91 -15.92 -26.49
N PRO A 308 17.11 -15.82 -27.82
CA PRO A 308 16.03 -15.54 -28.78
C PRO A 308 15.07 -16.73 -28.98
N VAL A 309 15.33 -17.89 -28.36
CA VAL A 309 14.46 -19.08 -28.40
C VAL A 309 13.03 -18.78 -27.96
N LEU A 310 12.81 -17.76 -27.11
CA LEU A 310 11.47 -17.33 -26.72
C LEU A 310 10.63 -16.82 -27.90
N VAL A 311 11.27 -16.27 -28.94
CA VAL A 311 10.61 -15.84 -30.18
C VAL A 311 10.19 -17.06 -31.00
N GLU A 312 10.99 -18.12 -31.00
CA GLU A 312 10.65 -19.39 -31.67
C GLU A 312 9.51 -20.13 -30.95
N ALA A 313 9.53 -20.11 -29.61
CA ALA A 313 8.51 -20.71 -28.77
C ALA A 313 7.15 -19.98 -28.87
N LYS A 314 7.18 -18.65 -29.04
CA LYS A 314 5.98 -17.83 -29.19
C LYS A 314 6.18 -16.76 -30.28
N PRO A 315 6.06 -17.14 -31.56
CA PRO A 315 6.30 -16.24 -32.67
C PRO A 315 5.22 -15.14 -32.74
N PRO A 316 5.57 -13.91 -33.19
CA PRO A 316 4.60 -12.86 -33.46
C PRO A 316 3.60 -13.34 -34.51
N ALA A 317 2.30 -13.06 -34.34
CA ALA A 317 1.28 -13.54 -35.28
C ALA A 317 1.18 -12.69 -36.54
N SER A 318 1.66 -11.44 -36.50
CA SER A 318 1.62 -10.47 -37.59
C SER A 318 2.82 -9.53 -37.57
N GLY A 319 2.99 -8.73 -38.62
CA GLY A 319 3.98 -7.65 -38.61
C GLY A 319 3.71 -6.58 -37.55
N ASP A 320 2.45 -6.32 -37.23
CA ASP A 320 2.07 -5.41 -36.14
C ASP A 320 2.44 -6.00 -34.77
N ASP A 321 2.32 -7.32 -34.59
CA ASP A 321 2.77 -8.00 -33.38
C ASP A 321 4.30 -8.00 -33.24
N ALA A 322 5.02 -8.14 -34.36
CA ALA A 322 6.47 -8.03 -34.39
C ALA A 322 6.92 -6.60 -34.01
N LEU A 323 6.23 -5.58 -34.52
CA LEU A 323 6.44 -4.19 -34.15
C LEU A 323 6.20 -3.98 -32.65
N GLN A 324 5.06 -4.42 -32.12
CA GLN A 324 4.75 -4.30 -30.70
C GLN A 324 5.75 -5.05 -29.81
N LEU A 325 6.24 -6.22 -30.26
CA LEU A 325 7.27 -6.97 -29.55
C LEU A 325 8.56 -6.15 -29.44
N VAL A 326 9.08 -5.62 -30.54
CA VAL A 326 10.30 -4.80 -30.53
C VAL A 326 10.09 -3.50 -29.74
N THR A 327 8.93 -2.86 -29.86
CA THR A 327 8.56 -1.69 -29.03
C THR A 327 8.62 -2.01 -27.54
N ARG A 328 8.11 -3.18 -27.10
CA ARG A 328 8.23 -3.62 -25.69
C ARG A 328 9.68 -3.88 -25.30
N MET A 329 10.48 -4.49 -26.18
CA MET A 329 11.91 -4.74 -25.90
C MET A 329 12.69 -3.44 -25.74
N VAL A 330 12.41 -2.43 -26.57
CA VAL A 330 13.01 -1.09 -26.44
C VAL A 330 12.59 -0.41 -25.14
N ARG A 331 11.31 -0.52 -24.73
CA ARG A 331 10.87 -0.04 -23.41
C ARG A 331 11.59 -0.74 -22.25
N ASN A 332 11.92 -2.00 -22.45
CA ASN A 332 12.63 -2.83 -21.47
C ASN A 332 14.16 -2.74 -21.59
N GLY A 333 14.69 -1.82 -22.41
CA GLY A 333 16.12 -1.49 -22.44
C GLY A 333 16.91 -1.96 -23.66
N LEU A 334 16.26 -2.50 -24.70
CA LEU A 334 16.95 -2.81 -25.97
C LEU A 334 17.44 -1.51 -26.63
N GLN A 335 18.77 -1.41 -26.82
CA GLN A 335 19.41 -0.29 -27.50
C GLN A 335 19.84 -0.68 -28.92
N ALA A 336 19.25 -0.01 -29.92
CA ALA A 336 19.59 -0.15 -31.33
C ALA A 336 19.20 1.14 -32.07
N THR A 337 19.81 1.38 -33.23
CA THR A 337 19.45 2.50 -34.11
C THR A 337 18.08 2.27 -34.75
N ASP A 338 17.42 3.34 -35.18
CA ASP A 338 16.13 3.28 -35.88
C ASP A 338 16.16 2.32 -37.08
N MET A 339 17.26 2.30 -37.83
CA MET A 339 17.46 1.42 -38.98
C MET A 339 17.62 -0.05 -38.58
N GLU A 340 18.33 -0.32 -37.48
CA GLU A 340 18.45 -1.68 -36.95
C GLU A 340 17.11 -2.19 -36.42
N LEU A 341 16.36 -1.34 -35.70
CA LEU A 341 15.04 -1.69 -35.15
C LEU A 341 14.05 -2.03 -36.26
N ALA A 342 14.00 -1.23 -37.33
CA ALA A 342 13.16 -1.50 -38.49
C ALA A 342 13.57 -2.81 -39.22
N THR A 343 14.87 -3.07 -39.33
CA THR A 343 15.40 -4.33 -39.91
C THR A 343 15.00 -5.54 -39.07
N ILE A 344 15.07 -5.44 -37.74
CA ILE A 344 14.67 -6.49 -36.80
C ILE A 344 13.16 -6.76 -36.87
N VAL A 345 12.32 -5.72 -36.88
CA VAL A 345 10.87 -5.89 -37.03
C VAL A 345 10.54 -6.56 -38.36
N ARG A 346 11.22 -6.17 -39.45
CA ARG A 346 11.06 -6.78 -40.77
C ARG A 346 11.46 -8.26 -40.76
N TYR A 347 12.61 -8.60 -40.18
CA TYR A 347 13.06 -9.99 -40.04
C TYR A 347 12.05 -10.83 -39.27
N LEU A 348 11.56 -10.31 -38.14
CA LEU A 348 10.55 -10.98 -37.32
C LEU A 348 9.24 -11.20 -38.08
N SER A 349 8.82 -10.20 -38.85
CA SER A 349 7.61 -10.28 -39.68
C SER A 349 7.76 -11.31 -40.79
N VAL A 350 8.86 -11.29 -41.54
CA VAL A 350 9.07 -12.20 -42.68
C VAL A 350 9.32 -13.65 -42.23
N THR A 351 10.03 -13.83 -41.11
CA THR A 351 10.48 -15.16 -40.68
C THR A 351 9.47 -15.87 -39.78
N TYR A 352 8.72 -15.13 -38.96
CA TYR A 352 7.88 -15.71 -37.91
C TYR A 352 6.39 -15.38 -38.03
N ALA A 353 6.00 -14.30 -38.72
CA ALA A 353 4.58 -13.99 -38.86
C ALA A 353 3.91 -14.99 -39.79
N LYS A 354 2.95 -15.75 -39.25
CA LYS A 354 2.11 -16.65 -40.04
C LYS A 354 1.10 -15.81 -40.80
N GLU A 355 1.37 -15.49 -42.06
CA GLU A 355 0.33 -14.96 -42.94
C GLU A 355 -0.81 -15.98 -43.05
N ASN A 356 -2.04 -15.48 -42.97
CA ASN A 356 -3.27 -16.28 -42.92
C ASN A 356 -3.35 -17.31 -44.08
N GLY A 357 -3.16 -18.59 -43.75
CA GLY A 357 -3.71 -19.75 -44.46
C GLY A 357 -2.95 -20.22 -45.72
N GLY A 358 -2.18 -21.31 -45.60
CA GLY A 358 -1.73 -22.13 -46.74
C GLY A 358 -0.48 -22.98 -46.48
N GLN A 359 -0.70 -24.29 -46.29
CA GLN A 359 0.21 -25.47 -46.31
C GLN A 359 1.71 -25.34 -46.69
N GLY A 360 2.55 -26.03 -45.89
CA GLY A 360 3.82 -26.71 -46.26
C GLY A 360 5.08 -25.83 -46.26
N ALA A 361 6.28 -26.25 -45.83
CA ALA A 361 6.83 -27.57 -45.51
C ALA A 361 8.14 -27.40 -44.68
N GLU A 362 8.62 -28.52 -44.15
CA GLU A 362 9.83 -28.75 -43.35
C GLU A 362 11.11 -28.03 -43.81
N ALA A 363 11.89 -27.55 -42.84
CA ALA A 363 13.36 -27.57 -42.89
C ALA A 363 13.94 -27.42 -41.47
N SER A 364 14.15 -28.54 -40.79
CA SER A 364 15.04 -28.64 -39.63
C SER A 364 16.44 -28.98 -40.15
N PRO A 365 17.50 -28.21 -39.86
CA PRO A 365 18.86 -28.66 -40.13
C PRO A 365 19.26 -29.66 -39.04
N GLN A 366 19.39 -30.92 -39.45
CA GLN A 366 19.95 -31.99 -38.63
C GLN A 366 21.40 -31.67 -38.24
N ASN A 367 21.73 -31.97 -36.99
CA ASN A 367 23.07 -31.92 -36.41
C ASN A 367 23.77 -33.27 -36.63
N PRO A 368 24.90 -33.35 -37.36
CA PRO A 368 25.75 -34.53 -37.35
C PRO A 368 26.96 -34.27 -36.44
N ASP A 369 27.05 -35.02 -35.35
CA ASP A 369 28.26 -35.69 -34.87
C ASP A 369 28.13 -36.06 -33.38
N GLN A 370 27.68 -37.29 -33.16
CA GLN A 370 28.01 -38.05 -31.95
C GLN A 370 29.24 -38.89 -32.25
N VAL A 371 30.30 -38.71 -31.46
CA VAL A 371 31.38 -39.68 -31.32
C VAL A 371 31.50 -40.06 -29.85
N GLN A 372 31.35 -41.37 -29.60
CA GLN A 372 31.56 -42.06 -28.34
C GLN A 372 33.04 -42.06 -27.93
N GLY A 373 33.30 -42.12 -26.62
CA GLY A 373 34.64 -42.44 -26.08
C GLY A 373 34.70 -42.47 -24.56
N ASP A 374 34.48 -43.66 -24.01
CA ASP A 374 35.15 -44.30 -22.85
C ASP A 374 35.36 -43.60 -21.49
N SER A 375 34.86 -44.27 -20.45
CA SER A 375 35.30 -44.25 -19.03
C SER A 375 36.73 -44.84 -18.87
N PRO A 376 37.45 -44.76 -17.70
CA PRO A 376 36.91 -44.85 -16.32
C PRO A 376 37.66 -44.12 -15.16
N ALA A 377 36.97 -44.06 -14.02
CA ALA A 377 37.38 -44.27 -12.61
C ALA A 377 38.71 -43.71 -12.01
N SER A 378 38.57 -43.03 -10.85
CA SER A 378 39.34 -43.24 -9.60
C SER A 378 38.73 -42.36 -8.48
N ASP A 379 38.11 -42.92 -7.44
CA ASP A 379 38.70 -43.25 -6.13
C ASP A 379 39.49 -42.09 -5.47
N GLN A 380 38.98 -41.53 -4.36
CA GLN A 380 39.59 -41.65 -3.02
C GLN A 380 38.91 -40.81 -1.92
N MET A 381 38.82 -41.44 -0.75
CA MET A 381 38.43 -40.93 0.56
C MET A 381 39.52 -40.07 1.21
N ALA A 382 39.14 -39.14 2.10
CA ALA A 382 39.80 -38.82 3.39
C ALA A 382 38.97 -37.71 4.09
N GLN A 383 38.13 -38.00 5.08
CA GLN A 383 38.41 -38.16 6.53
C GLN A 383 39.13 -36.99 7.22
N ASN A 384 38.37 -36.41 8.16
CA ASN A 384 38.72 -35.91 9.49
C ASN A 384 39.70 -34.72 9.65
N ASN A 385 39.21 -33.65 10.29
CA ASN A 385 39.73 -33.33 11.62
C ASN A 385 38.73 -32.51 12.47
N MET A 386 38.36 -33.06 13.63
CA MET A 386 37.77 -32.35 14.78
C MET A 386 38.91 -31.97 15.70
N GLN A 387 38.96 -30.71 16.15
CA GLN A 387 39.63 -30.36 17.40
C GLN A 387 38.95 -29.16 18.06
N THR A 388 38.96 -29.21 19.38
CA THR A 388 38.03 -28.63 20.35
C THR A 388 38.56 -27.34 20.97
N ASP A 389 37.71 -26.78 21.84
CA ASP A 389 37.99 -25.81 22.92
C ASP A 389 38.08 -24.32 22.52
N SER A 390 37.59 -23.35 23.29
CA SER A 390 36.72 -23.27 24.46
C SER A 390 36.45 -21.78 24.73
N SER A 391 35.32 -21.47 25.38
CA SER A 391 35.05 -20.30 26.23
C SER A 391 35.13 -18.83 25.69
N ALA A 392 33.93 -18.24 25.62
CA ALA A 392 33.49 -16.98 26.25
C ALA A 392 34.32 -15.69 26.07
N SER A 393 33.72 -14.69 25.40
CA SER A 393 33.39 -13.38 26.00
C SER A 393 32.69 -12.47 24.99
N ASP A 394 31.87 -11.58 25.53
CA ASP A 394 31.11 -10.52 24.90
C ASP A 394 31.76 -9.84 23.70
N GLN A 395 30.99 -9.71 22.61
CA GLN A 395 30.98 -8.50 21.79
C GLN A 395 29.73 -8.46 20.90
N MET A 396 28.77 -7.61 21.30
CA MET A 396 27.79 -7.01 20.41
C MET A 396 28.54 -6.17 19.37
N ALA A 397 28.87 -6.78 18.24
CA ALA A 397 29.36 -6.08 17.07
C ALA A 397 28.17 -5.66 16.19
N GLN A 398 28.11 -4.36 15.96
CA GLN A 398 27.26 -3.68 14.99
C GLN A 398 27.34 -4.37 13.62
N THR A 399 26.26 -5.02 13.18
CA THR A 399 26.10 -5.32 11.75
C THR A 399 25.57 -4.05 11.08
N GLN A 400 26.50 -3.18 10.72
CA GLN A 400 26.30 -2.22 9.64
C GLN A 400 25.89 -3.02 8.39
N ALA A 401 24.83 -2.58 7.72
CA ALA A 401 24.46 -3.10 6.42
C ALA A 401 25.65 -2.87 5.47
N GLN A 402 26.37 -3.95 5.17
CA GLN A 402 27.31 -3.96 4.07
C GLN A 402 26.53 -3.78 2.75
N PRO A 403 27.11 -3.14 1.73
CA PRO A 403 26.56 -3.20 0.39
C PRO A 403 26.55 -4.67 0.00
N VAL A 404 25.37 -5.22 -0.32
CA VAL A 404 25.27 -6.60 -0.77
C VAL A 404 26.07 -6.70 -2.06
N ASP A 405 27.10 -7.52 -1.99
CA ASP A 405 27.96 -7.90 -3.09
C ASP A 405 27.13 -8.43 -4.27
N ASN A 406 27.73 -8.34 -5.44
CA ASN A 406 27.23 -8.77 -6.74
C ASN A 406 26.89 -10.29 -6.75
N GLU A 407 25.78 -10.70 -6.15
CA GLU A 407 25.22 -12.04 -6.34
C GLU A 407 24.65 -12.12 -7.75
N SER A 408 25.07 -13.12 -8.53
CA SER A 408 24.54 -13.40 -9.86
C SER A 408 23.06 -13.79 -9.75
N VAL A 409 22.17 -12.86 -10.08
CA VAL A 409 20.73 -13.08 -10.21
C VAL A 409 20.44 -13.39 -11.67
N ASP A 410 19.68 -14.44 -11.94
CA ASP A 410 19.32 -14.86 -13.30
C ASP A 410 18.25 -13.94 -13.91
N GLU A 411 17.32 -13.47 -13.09
CA GLU A 411 16.22 -12.60 -13.53
C GLU A 411 15.79 -11.59 -12.45
N VAL A 412 15.45 -10.37 -12.86
CA VAL A 412 14.91 -9.33 -11.98
C VAL A 412 13.46 -9.05 -12.35
N VAL A 413 12.55 -9.25 -11.41
CA VAL A 413 11.11 -9.05 -11.60
C VAL A 413 10.65 -7.83 -10.82
N LEU A 414 10.13 -6.82 -11.54
CA LEU A 414 9.55 -5.62 -10.93
C LEU A 414 8.09 -5.88 -10.56
N MET A 415 7.76 -5.68 -9.28
CA MET A 415 6.41 -5.81 -8.75
C MET A 415 5.87 -4.43 -8.36
N GLN A 416 4.65 -4.09 -8.77
CA GLN A 416 4.03 -2.81 -8.43
C GLN A 416 2.57 -2.98 -7.96
N PRO A 417 2.04 -2.08 -7.12
CA PRO A 417 0.60 -1.97 -6.90
C PRO A 417 -0.09 -1.33 -8.11
N PHE A 418 -1.34 -1.72 -8.39
CA PHE A 418 -2.13 -1.13 -9.47
C PHE A 418 -2.78 0.20 -9.01
N GLY A 419 -2.13 1.32 -9.30
CA GLY A 419 -2.66 2.65 -9.01
C GLY A 419 -3.01 2.82 -7.52
N SER A 420 -4.28 3.16 -7.24
CA SER A 420 -4.82 3.26 -5.87
C SER A 420 -5.62 2.02 -5.43
N GLU A 421 -5.74 1.01 -6.29
CA GLU A 421 -6.49 -0.21 -6.00
C GLU A 421 -5.66 -1.17 -5.14
N LEU A 422 -6.33 -1.96 -4.31
CA LEU A 422 -5.69 -2.98 -3.46
C LEU A 422 -5.44 -4.26 -4.26
N ARG A 423 -4.66 -4.16 -5.34
CA ARG A 423 -4.20 -5.27 -6.18
C ARG A 423 -2.79 -5.00 -6.73
N PHE A 424 -2.11 -6.06 -7.14
CA PHE A 424 -0.83 -5.95 -7.86
C PHE A 424 -1.09 -5.61 -9.32
N ALA A 425 -0.15 -4.91 -9.97
CA ALA A 425 -0.23 -4.57 -11.38
C ALA A 425 -0.20 -5.84 -12.25
N ASP A 426 0.70 -6.76 -11.91
CA ASP A 426 0.72 -8.11 -12.44
C ASP A 426 -0.02 -9.03 -11.47
N GLU A 427 -1.14 -9.60 -11.92
CA GLU A 427 -1.95 -10.55 -11.14
C GLU A 427 -1.49 -12.00 -11.33
N GLN A 428 -0.71 -12.26 -12.38
CA GLN A 428 -0.06 -13.55 -12.62
C GLN A 428 1.33 -13.34 -13.21
N ILE A 429 2.31 -14.07 -12.67
CA ILE A 429 3.69 -14.08 -13.15
C ILE A 429 4.09 -15.53 -13.39
N THR A 430 4.80 -15.80 -14.47
CA THR A 430 5.28 -17.14 -14.80
C THR A 430 6.80 -17.14 -14.85
N LEU A 431 7.44 -17.99 -14.05
CA LEU A 431 8.90 -18.09 -13.95
C LEU A 431 9.33 -19.56 -14.03
N LYS A 432 10.55 -19.80 -14.51
CA LYS A 432 11.11 -21.14 -14.56
C LYS A 432 11.55 -21.59 -13.17
N ALA A 433 11.23 -22.81 -12.80
CA ALA A 433 11.62 -23.40 -11.52
C ALA A 433 13.15 -23.48 -11.40
N GLY A 434 13.67 -23.19 -10.21
CA GLY A 434 15.11 -23.18 -9.92
C GLY A 434 15.86 -21.91 -10.38
N THR A 435 15.22 -20.99 -11.10
CA THR A 435 15.81 -19.69 -11.45
C THR A 435 16.00 -18.82 -10.21
N ARG A 436 17.18 -18.20 -10.05
CA ARG A 436 17.43 -17.28 -8.94
C ARG A 436 16.90 -15.90 -9.31
N VAL A 437 15.80 -15.49 -8.68
CA VAL A 437 15.04 -14.29 -9.04
C VAL A 437 15.12 -13.23 -7.96
N LYS A 438 15.43 -11.99 -8.36
CA LYS A 438 15.30 -10.80 -7.50
C LYS A 438 13.95 -10.13 -7.77
N PHE A 439 13.04 -10.24 -6.82
CA PHE A 439 11.83 -9.44 -6.83
C PHE A 439 12.12 -8.05 -6.27
N VAL A 440 11.84 -7.02 -7.07
CA VAL A 440 11.89 -5.62 -6.66
C VAL A 440 10.46 -5.14 -6.52
N PHE A 441 9.99 -4.94 -5.29
CA PHE A 441 8.69 -4.36 -5.04
C PHE A 441 8.79 -2.83 -5.00
N ASP A 442 8.20 -2.18 -6.00
CA ASP A 442 8.19 -0.74 -6.18
C ASP A 442 6.83 -0.14 -5.85
N ASN A 443 6.72 0.44 -4.66
CA ASN A 443 5.45 0.97 -4.18
C ASN A 443 5.18 2.37 -4.73
N VAL A 444 4.62 2.41 -5.94
CA VAL A 444 4.22 3.65 -6.61
C VAL A 444 2.90 4.25 -6.09
N SER A 445 2.22 3.58 -5.16
CA SER A 445 0.92 4.01 -4.61
C SER A 445 1.06 5.03 -3.47
N SER A 446 -0.08 5.52 -2.97
CA SER A 446 -0.14 6.37 -1.77
C SER A 446 -0.24 5.59 -0.45
N GLN A 447 -0.37 4.27 -0.50
CA GLN A 447 -0.55 3.41 0.68
C GLN A 447 0.72 2.60 0.95
N THR A 448 0.94 2.15 2.18
CA THR A 448 2.04 1.23 2.50
C THR A 448 1.66 -0.19 2.09
N HIS A 449 2.55 -0.88 1.40
CA HIS A 449 2.36 -2.25 0.94
C HIS A 449 3.56 -3.12 1.33
N ASN A 450 3.36 -4.42 1.39
CA ASN A 450 4.43 -5.41 1.42
C ASN A 450 4.16 -6.45 0.32
N PHE A 451 5.15 -7.28 0.03
CA PHE A 451 5.05 -8.32 -0.99
C PHE A 451 5.55 -9.62 -0.38
N VAL A 452 4.68 -10.62 -0.27
CA VAL A 452 5.01 -11.88 0.41
C VAL A 452 4.59 -13.05 -0.47
N ILE A 453 5.52 -13.96 -0.75
CA ILE A 453 5.27 -15.17 -1.53
C ILE A 453 4.99 -16.32 -0.55
N LEU A 454 3.88 -17.01 -0.77
CA LEU A 454 3.42 -18.16 0.01
C LEU A 454 3.47 -19.45 -0.81
N ARG A 455 3.71 -20.56 -0.12
CA ARG A 455 3.73 -21.92 -0.69
C ARG A 455 2.42 -22.32 -1.37
N ASP A 456 1.29 -21.90 -0.81
CA ASP A 456 -0.02 -22.22 -1.35
C ASP A 456 -1.04 -21.10 -1.05
N SER A 457 -2.17 -21.16 -1.74
CA SER A 457 -3.28 -20.21 -1.61
C SER A 457 -4.18 -20.46 -0.39
N LYS A 458 -4.16 -21.66 0.21
CA LYS A 458 -4.94 -22.03 1.39
C LYS A 458 -4.38 -21.41 2.67
N ALA A 459 -3.06 -21.24 2.74
CA ALA A 459 -2.36 -20.61 3.85
C ALA A 459 -2.55 -19.10 3.91
N VAL A 460 -3.12 -18.47 2.86
CA VAL A 460 -3.25 -17.01 2.80
C VAL A 460 -4.07 -16.47 3.97
N ASP A 461 -5.21 -17.07 4.27
CA ASP A 461 -6.11 -16.53 5.30
C ASP A 461 -5.51 -16.67 6.72
N ASP A 462 -4.84 -17.80 6.99
CA ASP A 462 -4.11 -18.04 8.25
C ASP A 462 -2.94 -17.06 8.41
N VAL A 463 -2.12 -16.89 7.36
CA VAL A 463 -0.98 -15.97 7.37
C VAL A 463 -1.43 -14.51 7.48
N VAL A 464 -2.54 -14.13 6.83
CA VAL A 464 -3.13 -12.80 6.97
C VAL A 464 -3.63 -12.54 8.39
N ALA A 465 -4.21 -13.55 9.05
CA ALA A 465 -4.63 -13.43 10.44
C ALA A 465 -3.43 -13.24 11.38
N GLU A 466 -2.36 -14.02 11.22
CA GLU A 466 -1.13 -13.89 12.01
C GLU A 466 -0.38 -12.58 11.75
N ALA A 467 -0.39 -12.09 10.51
CA ALA A 467 0.24 -10.84 10.13
C ALA A 467 -0.29 -9.64 10.93
N LEU A 468 -1.54 -9.67 11.40
CA LEU A 468 -2.13 -8.63 12.23
C LEU A 468 -1.36 -8.42 13.54
N SER A 469 -0.76 -9.48 14.08
CA SER A 469 0.06 -9.46 15.29
C SER A 469 1.54 -9.21 15.01
N ALA A 470 1.97 -9.23 13.74
CA ALA A 470 3.36 -9.10 13.29
C ALA A 470 3.75 -7.66 12.91
N GLY A 471 3.20 -6.64 13.57
CA GLY A 471 3.45 -5.24 13.23
C GLY A 471 4.93 -4.83 13.34
N ALA A 472 5.65 -5.37 14.32
CA ALA A 472 7.08 -5.08 14.55
C ALA A 472 8.00 -5.60 13.44
N THR A 473 7.58 -6.61 12.67
CA THR A 473 8.34 -7.20 11.56
C THR A 473 7.86 -6.67 10.20
N GLY A 474 7.05 -5.60 10.18
CA GLY A 474 6.50 -5.04 8.95
C GLY A 474 5.36 -5.89 8.37
N PHE A 475 4.55 -6.49 9.25
CA PHE A 475 3.40 -7.36 8.92
C PHE A 475 3.80 -8.65 8.19
N VAL A 476 5.01 -9.15 8.46
CA VAL A 476 5.48 -10.45 7.98
C VAL A 476 5.65 -11.35 9.21
N PRO A 477 4.69 -12.26 9.51
CA PRO A 477 4.81 -13.18 10.63
C PRO A 477 5.89 -14.23 10.37
N ASN A 478 6.37 -14.88 11.44
CA ASN A 478 7.22 -16.05 11.26
C ASN A 478 6.32 -17.27 11.01
N HIS A 479 6.02 -17.54 9.74
CA HIS A 479 5.10 -18.60 9.33
C HIS A 479 5.73 -19.52 8.27
N PRO A 480 5.62 -20.87 8.39
CA PRO A 480 6.30 -21.82 7.52
C PRO A 480 5.87 -21.80 6.04
N ALA A 481 4.69 -21.25 5.76
CA ALA A 481 4.21 -21.08 4.39
C ALA A 481 4.88 -19.90 3.65
N ILE A 482 5.57 -18.98 4.34
CA ILE A 482 6.25 -17.85 3.71
C ILE A 482 7.56 -18.32 3.09
N LEU A 483 7.69 -18.12 1.78
CA LEU A 483 8.89 -18.48 1.01
C LEU A 483 9.85 -17.30 0.89
N ALA A 484 9.30 -16.11 0.65
CA ALA A 484 10.06 -14.86 0.54
C ALA A 484 9.16 -13.68 0.87
N SER A 485 9.77 -12.60 1.34
CA SER A 485 9.03 -11.38 1.67
C SER A 485 9.86 -10.13 1.49
N VAL A 486 9.25 -9.12 0.90
CA VAL A 486 9.59 -7.72 1.10
C VAL A 486 8.73 -7.20 2.24
N LYS A 487 9.35 -6.59 3.25
CA LYS A 487 8.67 -6.01 4.42
C LYS A 487 7.81 -4.80 4.02
N ALA A 488 7.10 -4.22 5.01
CA ALA A 488 6.35 -2.98 4.84
C ALA A 488 7.18 -1.90 4.12
N THR A 489 6.77 -1.61 2.89
CA THR A 489 7.37 -0.68 1.95
C THR A 489 6.47 0.55 1.88
N PRO A 490 6.88 1.69 2.44
CA PRO A 490 6.10 2.93 2.41
C PRO A 490 5.85 3.44 0.99
N ALA A 491 4.88 4.35 0.85
CA ALA A 491 4.60 5.03 -0.42
C ALA A 491 5.88 5.65 -1.02
N GLY A 492 6.12 5.39 -2.31
CA GLY A 492 7.30 5.85 -3.06
C GLY A 492 8.61 5.14 -2.70
N SER A 493 8.57 4.07 -1.90
CA SER A 493 9.77 3.30 -1.53
C SER A 493 9.83 1.99 -2.30
N ARG A 494 11.04 1.41 -2.32
CA ARG A 494 11.29 0.07 -2.88
C ARG A 494 11.79 -0.86 -1.80
N GLY A 495 11.44 -2.12 -1.94
CA GLY A 495 12.08 -3.20 -1.21
C GLY A 495 12.37 -4.36 -2.15
N GLU A 496 13.29 -5.22 -1.74
CA GLU A 496 13.76 -6.30 -2.59
C GLU A 496 13.90 -7.59 -1.80
N VAL A 497 13.72 -8.70 -2.49
CA VAL A 497 13.96 -10.04 -1.97
C VAL A 497 14.46 -10.93 -3.10
N VAL A 498 15.45 -11.77 -2.80
CA VAL A 498 15.98 -12.77 -3.72
C VAL A 498 15.45 -14.13 -3.29
N ILE A 499 14.99 -14.93 -4.24
CA ILE A 499 14.48 -16.28 -4.02
C ILE A 499 14.82 -17.16 -5.21
N ASP A 500 15.16 -18.42 -4.94
CA ASP A 500 15.20 -19.46 -5.97
C ASP A 500 13.76 -19.93 -6.23
N VAL A 501 13.30 -19.79 -7.47
CA VAL A 501 11.91 -20.11 -7.85
C VAL A 501 11.61 -21.56 -7.44
N PRO A 502 10.54 -21.79 -6.68
CA PRO A 502 10.24 -23.12 -6.15
C PRO A 502 9.89 -24.12 -7.28
N PRO A 503 9.81 -25.43 -6.98
CA PRO A 503 9.45 -26.45 -7.98
C PRO A 503 8.14 -26.12 -8.73
N PRO A 504 7.92 -26.70 -9.91
CA PRO A 504 6.75 -26.40 -10.72
C PRO A 504 5.43 -26.50 -9.94
N GLY A 505 4.60 -25.46 -10.05
CA GLY A 505 3.39 -25.31 -9.24
C GLY A 505 2.86 -23.88 -9.19
N ASP A 506 1.65 -23.72 -8.67
CA ASP A 506 1.03 -22.41 -8.47
C ASP A 506 1.22 -21.95 -7.02
N TYR A 507 1.88 -20.81 -6.87
CA TYR A 507 2.20 -20.12 -5.61
C TYR A 507 1.39 -18.83 -5.53
N THR A 508 1.17 -18.32 -4.32
CA THR A 508 0.42 -17.07 -4.14
C THR A 508 1.33 -15.99 -3.60
N TYR A 509 1.38 -14.83 -4.23
CA TYR A 509 1.91 -13.64 -3.60
C TYR A 509 0.78 -12.75 -3.08
N VAL A 510 0.97 -12.18 -1.90
CA VAL A 510 -0.04 -11.44 -1.16
C VAL A 510 0.56 -10.24 -0.46
N CYS A 511 -0.22 -9.17 -0.35
CA CYS A 511 0.08 -8.07 0.54
C CYS A 511 -0.53 -8.36 1.93
N LEU A 512 0.30 -8.72 2.91
CA LEU A 512 -0.12 -8.96 4.29
C LEU A 512 -0.38 -7.66 5.09
N MET A 513 -0.26 -6.49 4.45
CA MET A 513 -0.64 -5.25 5.11
C MET A 513 -2.10 -5.33 5.58
N PRO A 514 -2.42 -4.77 6.76
CA PRO A 514 -3.70 -5.01 7.40
C PRO A 514 -4.88 -4.55 6.51
N ALA A 515 -5.82 -5.48 6.22
CA ALA A 515 -6.93 -5.37 5.26
C ALA A 515 -6.59 -5.42 3.76
N HIS A 516 -5.31 -5.41 3.38
CA HIS A 516 -4.93 -5.54 1.97
C HIS A 516 -4.97 -7.02 1.54
N GLY A 517 -4.57 -7.92 2.44
CA GLY A 517 -4.42 -9.35 2.15
C GLY A 517 -5.71 -10.10 1.79
N PHE A 518 -6.88 -9.47 1.88
CA PHE A 518 -8.14 -10.04 1.40
C PHE A 518 -8.33 -9.90 -0.11
N THR A 519 -7.76 -8.86 -0.72
CA THR A 519 -7.98 -8.53 -2.14
C THR A 519 -6.68 -8.42 -2.93
N MET A 520 -5.59 -8.04 -2.28
CA MET A 520 -4.30 -7.80 -2.91
C MET A 520 -3.47 -9.08 -2.95
N ARG A 521 -3.83 -9.94 -3.89
CA ARG A 521 -3.24 -11.27 -4.13
C ARG A 521 -2.91 -11.42 -5.62
N GLY A 522 -1.97 -12.29 -5.94
CA GLY A 522 -1.69 -12.72 -7.32
C GLY A 522 -1.00 -14.09 -7.32
N THR A 523 -0.80 -14.64 -8.52
CA THR A 523 -0.32 -16.01 -8.70
C THR A 523 1.07 -16.03 -9.31
N LEU A 524 2.03 -16.64 -8.62
CA LEU A 524 3.31 -17.01 -9.20
C LEU A 524 3.21 -18.45 -9.71
N ARG A 525 3.27 -18.63 -11.02
CA ARG A 525 3.29 -19.95 -11.67
C ARG A 525 4.73 -20.35 -11.97
N ALA A 526 5.24 -21.34 -11.25
CA ALA A 526 6.52 -21.96 -11.55
C ALA A 526 6.33 -23.03 -12.64
N VAL A 527 7.08 -22.93 -13.73
CA VAL A 527 7.08 -23.89 -14.85
C VAL A 527 8.44 -24.59 -14.97
N GLU A 528 8.51 -25.70 -15.70
CA GLU A 528 9.75 -26.46 -15.91
C GLU A 528 10.84 -25.72 -16.68
#